data_AF-A0A672L0S4-F1
#
_entry.id   AF-A0A672L0S4-F1
#
_cell.length_a   1.000
_cell.length_b   1.000
_cell.length_c   1.000
_cell.angle_alpha   90.00
_cell.angle_beta   90.00
_cell.angle_gamma   90.00
#
_symmetry.space_group_name_H-M   'P 1'
#
loop_
_entity.id
_entity.type
_entity.pdbx_description
1 polymer ?
#
loop_
_entity_poly.entity_id
_entity_poly.type
_entity_poly.pdbx_seq_one_letter_code
_entity_poly.pdbx_strand_id
1 'polypeptide(L)'
;MVCFLVFLSDTTERCSRGQGSGYRGTWSMSVSGLECINWNFSSLRGKKFNARRPEANSLGLGNHNYCRNPDGDAKPWCYVYKKGQKPSPAAV
;
A
#
# COMPACT_ATOMS: atom_id res chain seq x y z
N MET A 1 5.84 -5.77 -19.53
CA MET A 1 7.06 -5.16 -18.97
C MET A 1 7.00 -3.68 -19.26
N VAL A 2 7.51 -2.86 -18.33
CA VAL A 2 7.92 -1.45 -18.45
C VAL A 2 6.86 -0.38 -18.76
N CYS A 3 6.57 0.39 -17.71
CA CYS A 3 6.07 1.77 -17.75
C CYS A 3 6.92 2.60 -18.72
N PHE A 4 6.44 2.78 -19.94
CA PHE A 4 6.99 3.75 -20.88
C PHE A 4 6.01 4.91 -21.04
N LEU A 5 6.56 6.09 -20.73
CA LEU A 5 6.15 7.41 -21.20
C LEU A 5 4.90 8.02 -20.55
N VAL A 6 5.18 8.94 -19.63
CA VAL A 6 4.59 10.28 -19.50
C VAL A 6 3.50 10.55 -20.53
N PHE A 7 2.24 10.70 -20.11
CA PHE A 7 1.33 11.79 -20.48
C PHE A 7 0.06 11.69 -19.63
N LEU A 8 -0.16 12.74 -18.81
CA LEU A 8 -1.43 13.28 -18.33
C LEU A 8 -2.43 12.30 -17.64
N SER A 9 -2.63 12.51 -16.33
CA SER A 9 -3.85 12.15 -15.60
C SER A 9 -4.15 10.66 -15.46
N ASP A 10 -3.33 9.93 -14.69
CA ASP A 10 -3.68 8.56 -14.31
C ASP A 10 -3.55 8.31 -12.80
N THR A 11 -4.69 8.33 -12.11
CA THR A 11 -4.82 7.85 -10.72
C THR A 11 -4.59 6.33 -10.61
N THR A 12 -4.30 5.64 -11.71
CA THR A 12 -3.93 4.22 -11.75
C THR A 12 -2.43 3.98 -11.96
N GLU A 13 -1.55 4.85 -11.42
CA GLU A 13 -0.11 4.55 -11.36
C GLU A 13 0.14 3.25 -10.56
N ARG A 14 0.23 2.11 -11.26
CA ARG A 14 0.69 0.81 -10.72
C ARG A 14 2.20 0.77 -10.50
N CYS A 15 2.92 1.78 -10.97
CA CYS A 15 4.36 1.74 -11.10
C CYS A 15 5.01 2.65 -10.05
N SER A 16 5.72 2.04 -9.11
CA SER A 16 6.66 2.74 -8.26
C SER A 16 8.04 2.78 -8.94
N ARG A 17 8.73 3.92 -8.88
CA ARG A 17 10.16 4.00 -9.23
C ARG A 17 11.00 3.55 -8.03
N GLY A 18 11.98 2.67 -8.26
CA GLY A 18 12.83 2.12 -7.19
C GLY A 18 12.04 1.27 -6.19
N GLN A 19 12.32 1.42 -4.89
CA GLN A 19 11.63 0.69 -3.82
C GLN A 19 10.19 1.19 -3.57
N GLY A 20 9.79 2.36 -4.10
CA GLY A 20 8.45 2.88 -3.90
C GLY A 20 8.16 3.49 -2.51
N SER A 21 9.19 3.87 -1.75
CA SER A 21 9.05 4.64 -0.50
C SER A 21 8.36 6.01 -0.71
N GLY A 22 8.62 6.64 -1.87
CA GLY A 22 7.97 7.85 -2.33
C GLY A 22 6.65 7.63 -3.09
N TYR A 23 6.19 6.38 -3.24
CA TYR A 23 4.96 6.11 -3.98
C TYR A 23 3.75 6.73 -3.27
N ARG A 24 3.00 7.56 -3.99
CA ARG A 24 1.78 8.23 -3.51
C ARG A 24 0.58 8.00 -4.42
N GLY A 25 0.66 7.03 -5.33
CA GLY A 25 -0.46 6.62 -6.16
C GLY A 25 -1.59 6.00 -5.34
N THR A 26 -2.73 5.79 -6.01
CA THR A 26 -3.98 5.33 -5.40
C THR A 26 -4.30 3.86 -5.68
N TRP A 27 -3.30 3.07 -6.08
CA TRP A 27 -3.46 1.64 -6.27
C TRP A 27 -3.77 0.93 -4.94
N SER A 28 -4.73 0.01 -4.92
CA SER A 28 -5.29 -0.60 -3.71
C SER A 28 -5.57 -2.11 -3.85
N MET A 29 -4.89 -2.79 -4.76
CA MET A 29 -5.01 -4.23 -4.95
C MET A 29 -3.63 -4.91 -4.91
N SER A 30 -3.54 -6.10 -4.32
CA SER A 30 -2.31 -6.91 -4.38
C SER A 30 -2.08 -7.52 -5.75
N VAL A 31 -0.87 -8.05 -6.00
CA VAL A 31 -0.57 -8.84 -7.22
C VAL A 31 -1.53 -10.01 -7.41
N SER A 32 -2.00 -10.60 -6.29
CA SER A 32 -2.95 -11.72 -6.30
C SER A 32 -4.42 -11.29 -6.46
N GLY A 33 -4.68 -10.00 -6.74
CA GLY A 33 -6.03 -9.47 -6.92
C GLY A 33 -6.83 -9.32 -5.63
N LEU A 34 -6.19 -9.33 -4.46
CA LEU A 34 -6.87 -9.11 -3.18
C LEU A 34 -6.95 -7.62 -2.88
N GLU A 35 -8.10 -7.17 -2.38
CA GLU A 35 -8.30 -5.78 -1.99
C GLU A 35 -7.50 -5.44 -0.72
N CYS A 36 -6.82 -4.30 -0.78
CA CYS A 36 -6.08 -3.75 0.35
C CYS A 36 -7.02 -3.26 1.46
N ILE A 37 -6.61 -3.51 2.70
CA ILE A 37 -7.26 -3.03 3.90
C ILE A 37 -6.84 -1.58 4.16
N ASN A 38 -7.79 -0.75 4.59
CA ASN A 38 -7.53 0.63 4.98
C ASN A 38 -6.55 0.71 6.16
N TRP A 39 -5.52 1.54 6.05
CA TRP A 39 -4.47 1.66 7.07
C TRP A 39 -4.98 2.13 8.44
N ASN A 40 -6.14 2.82 8.49
CA ASN A 40 -6.80 3.24 9.71
C ASN A 40 -7.79 2.20 10.29
N PHE A 41 -7.97 1.07 9.60
CA PHE A 41 -8.96 0.09 10.01
C PHE A 41 -8.63 -0.56 11.36
N SER A 42 -9.66 -0.94 12.11
CA SER A 42 -9.49 -1.53 13.45
C SER A 42 -8.79 -2.89 13.40
N SER A 43 -8.90 -3.65 12.31
CA SER A 43 -8.22 -4.94 12.19
C SER A 43 -6.69 -4.85 12.11
N LEU A 44 -6.16 -3.65 11.86
CA LEU A 44 -4.73 -3.36 11.89
C LEU A 44 -4.25 -2.85 13.26
N ARG A 45 -5.14 -2.78 14.28
CA ARG A 45 -4.74 -2.52 15.68
C ARG A 45 -3.65 -3.53 16.08
N GLY A 46 -2.52 -3.03 16.60
CA GLY A 46 -1.39 -3.86 17.02
C GLY A 46 -0.45 -4.32 15.90
N LYS A 47 -0.71 -3.98 14.63
CA LYS A 47 0.26 -4.20 13.54
C LYS A 47 1.33 -3.10 13.55
N LYS A 48 2.56 -3.45 13.13
CA LYS A 48 3.73 -2.55 13.10
C LYS A 48 3.51 -1.30 12.24
N PHE A 49 2.72 -1.38 11.17
CA PHE A 49 2.41 -0.25 10.30
C PHE A 49 0.90 -0.08 10.20
N ASN A 50 0.40 1.09 10.61
CA ASN A 50 -1.00 1.45 10.53
C ASN A 50 -1.11 2.98 10.71
N ALA A 51 -2.29 3.54 10.45
CA ALA A 51 -2.51 4.99 10.49
C ALA A 51 -2.54 5.60 11.91
N ARG A 52 -2.47 4.79 12.97
CA ARG A 52 -2.44 5.28 14.37
C ARG A 52 -1.04 5.55 14.88
N ARG A 53 -0.01 5.31 14.06
CA ARG A 53 1.37 5.59 14.43
C ARG A 53 1.65 7.10 14.42
N PRO A 54 2.56 7.59 15.27
CA PRO A 54 2.95 9.00 15.25
C PRO A 54 3.51 9.42 13.87
N GLU A 55 4.26 8.53 13.21
CA GLU A 55 4.87 8.78 11.90
C GLU A 55 3.97 8.36 10.72
N ALA A 56 2.69 8.06 10.96
CA ALA A 56 1.79 7.56 9.91
C ALA A 56 1.73 8.50 8.70
N ASN A 57 1.63 9.81 8.94
CA ASN A 57 1.53 10.82 7.88
C ASN A 57 2.79 10.89 7.00
N SER A 58 4.00 10.83 7.59
CA SER A 58 5.25 10.86 6.82
C SER A 58 5.45 9.58 6.00
N LEU A 59 4.97 8.45 6.51
CA LEU A 59 4.94 7.16 5.82
C LEU A 59 3.78 7.02 4.81
N GLY A 60 2.92 8.03 4.70
CA GLY A 60 1.76 8.01 3.80
C GLY A 60 0.69 6.99 4.19
N LEU A 61 0.58 6.65 5.48
CA LEU A 61 -0.44 5.78 6.06
C LEU A 61 -1.57 6.66 6.61
N GLY A 62 -2.79 6.51 6.10
CA GLY A 62 -3.92 7.36 6.49
C GLY A 62 -5.26 6.65 6.39
N ASN A 63 -6.33 7.43 6.30
CA ASN A 63 -7.68 6.90 6.09
C ASN A 63 -7.92 6.52 4.61
N HIS A 64 -7.10 5.61 4.10
CA HIS A 64 -7.18 5.05 2.75
C HIS A 64 -6.57 3.65 2.73
N ASN A 65 -6.76 2.90 1.64
CA ASN A 65 -6.21 1.55 1.45
C ASN A 65 -5.13 1.47 0.36
N TYR A 66 -4.57 2.61 -0.04
CA TYR A 66 -3.52 2.63 -1.06
C TYR A 66 -2.24 1.91 -0.64
N CYS A 67 -1.58 1.24 -1.58
CA CYS A 67 -0.33 0.53 -1.35
C CYS A 67 0.78 1.49 -0.94
N ARG A 68 1.59 1.10 0.05
CA ARG A 68 2.68 1.91 0.59
C ARG A 68 3.87 1.02 0.92
N ASN A 69 5.04 1.63 1.07
CA ASN A 69 6.24 0.94 1.50
C ASN A 69 6.84 1.66 2.72
N PRO A 70 6.25 1.51 3.91
CA PRO A 70 6.70 2.20 5.11
C PRO A 70 7.94 1.56 5.77
N ASP A 71 8.33 0.35 5.37
CA ASP A 71 9.45 -0.42 5.91
C ASP A 71 10.69 -0.48 5.01
N GLY A 72 10.61 0.07 3.79
CA GLY A 72 11.72 0.04 2.84
C GLY A 72 11.90 -1.34 2.18
N ASP A 73 10.82 -2.11 2.05
CA ASP A 73 10.79 -3.37 1.31
C ASP A 73 11.11 -3.16 -0.19
N ALA A 74 11.28 -4.23 -0.96
CA ALA A 74 11.59 -4.17 -2.37
C ALA A 74 10.47 -3.53 -3.21
N LYS A 75 9.21 -3.59 -2.75
CA LYS A 75 8.02 -3.08 -3.44
C LYS A 75 6.99 -2.53 -2.45
N PRO A 76 6.09 -1.62 -2.89
CA PRO A 76 4.90 -1.29 -2.12
C PRO A 76 4.06 -2.53 -1.78
N TRP A 77 3.38 -2.46 -0.65
CA TRP A 77 2.52 -3.53 -0.18
C TRP A 77 1.32 -2.94 0.58
N CYS A 78 0.39 -3.81 0.94
CA CYS A 78 -0.72 -3.47 1.81
C CYS A 78 -1.14 -4.69 2.63
N TYR A 79 -1.95 -4.49 3.67
CA TYR A 79 -2.58 -5.61 4.36
C TYR A 79 -3.79 -6.11 3.58
N VAL A 80 -3.97 -7.42 3.50
CA VAL A 80 -5.13 -8.06 2.85
C VAL A 80 -5.74 -9.13 3.74
N TYR A 81 -7.02 -9.42 3.54
CA TYR A 81 -7.67 -10.59 4.10
C TYR A 81 -7.50 -11.78 3.16
N LYS A 82 -6.80 -12.82 3.63
CA LYS A 82 -6.83 -14.14 3.00
C LYS A 82 -7.99 -14.92 3.63
N LYS A 83 -8.72 -15.72 2.85
CA LYS A 83 -9.96 -16.42 3.29
C LYS A 83 -9.84 -17.00 4.71
N GLY A 84 -10.62 -16.46 5.64
CA GLY A 84 -10.68 -16.92 7.04
C GLY A 84 -9.47 -16.56 7.93
N GLN A 85 -8.54 -15.72 7.45
CA GLN A 85 -7.29 -15.40 8.15
C GLN A 85 -7.23 -13.94 8.62
N LYS A 86 -6.37 -13.70 9.61
CA LYS A 86 -6.03 -12.35 10.08
C LYS A 86 -5.34 -11.52 8.96
N PRO A 87 -5.42 -10.18 9.02
CA PRO A 87 -4.71 -9.32 8.07
C PRO A 87 -3.22 -9.67 7.96
N SER A 88 -2.78 -9.88 6.71
CA SER A 88 -1.39 -10.22 6.38
C SER A 88 -0.85 -9.30 5.28
N PRO A 89 0.45 -8.97 5.29
CA PRO A 89 1.05 -8.20 4.20
C PRO A 89 0.98 -8.96 2.87
N ALA A 90 0.71 -8.24 1.78
CA ALA A 90 0.79 -8.74 0.42
C ALA A 90 1.45 -7.71 -0.49
N ALA A 91 2.38 -8.18 -1.33
CA ALA A 91 3.08 -7.37 -2.29
C ALA A 91 2.18 -6.92 -3.45
N VAL A 92 2.59 -5.82 -4.07
CA VAL A 92 1.89 -5.09 -5.14
C VAL A 92 2.83 -4.90 -6.33
#